data_AF-A0A067QKK1-F1
#
_entry.id   AF-A0A067QKK1-F1
#
_cell.length_a   1.000
_cell.length_b   1.000
_cell.length_c   1.000
_cell.angle_alpha   90.00
_cell.angle_beta   90.00
_cell.angle_gamma   90.00
#
_symmetry.space_group_name_H-M   'P 1'
#
loop_
_entity.id
_entity.type
_entity.pdbx_description
1 polymer ?
#
loop_
_entity_poly.entity_id
_entity_poly.type
_entity_poly.pdbx_seq_one_letter_code
_entity_poly.pdbx_strand_id
1 'polypeptide(L)'
;RALDRERRPDHSPDLTPLDYYFWGHVKSIVYETPVYDPEQLLARILAASDVVRETPEAFERMRQSFGRRCNACIECGGRHFEHLL
;
A
#
# COMPACT_ATOMS: atom_id res chain seq x y z
N ARG A 1 -9.46 -10.93 26.29
CA ARG A 1 -8.65 -11.18 25.07
C ARG A 1 -9.21 -10.32 23.94
N ALA A 2 -8.91 -9.02 23.98
CA ALA A 2 -9.13 -8.14 22.84
C ALA A 2 -7.88 -8.26 21.99
N LEU A 3 -8.07 -8.64 20.73
CA LEU A 3 -6.98 -8.81 19.77
C LEU A 3 -6.18 -7.51 19.73
N ASP A 4 -4.88 -7.71 19.90
CA ASP A 4 -3.76 -6.87 19.53
C ASP A 4 -4.14 -5.86 18.44
N ARG A 5 -4.64 -4.70 18.88
CA ARG A 5 -4.88 -3.55 18.01
C ARG A 5 -3.49 -2.97 17.75
N GLU A 6 -2.81 -3.68 16.86
CA GLU A 6 -1.59 -3.36 16.13
C GLU A 6 -1.06 -1.99 16.54
N ARG A 7 -0.08 -1.98 17.45
CA ARG A 7 0.67 -0.79 17.89
C ARG A 7 1.44 -0.20 16.70
N ARG A 8 0.71 0.35 15.75
CA ARG A 8 1.26 1.17 14.69
C ARG A 8 1.70 2.48 15.34
N PRO A 9 2.95 2.92 15.19
CA PRO A 9 3.31 4.27 15.58
C PRO A 9 2.39 5.21 14.80
N ASP A 10 1.82 6.18 15.50
CA ASP A 10 1.00 7.22 14.86
C ASP A 10 1.83 7.79 13.70
N HIS A 11 1.38 7.58 12.46
CA HIS A 11 1.97 8.10 11.23
C HIS A 11 3.19 7.36 10.60
N SER A 12 3.18 6.03 10.52
CA SER A 12 4.09 5.30 9.59
C SER A 12 3.39 4.82 8.31
N PRO A 13 3.10 5.71 7.33
CA PRO A 13 2.55 5.32 6.03
C PRO A 13 3.50 4.37 5.28
N ASP A 14 4.82 4.48 5.54
CA ASP A 14 5.81 3.58 4.95
C ASP A 14 5.72 2.13 5.39
N LEU A 15 4.97 1.85 6.45
CA LEU A 15 4.70 0.50 6.92
C LEU A 15 3.26 0.07 6.63
N THR A 16 2.44 0.87 5.92
CA THR A 16 1.06 0.48 5.60
C THR A 16 1.05 -0.16 4.23
N PRO A 17 0.75 -1.46 4.09
CA PRO A 17 0.65 -2.09 2.77
C PRO A 17 -0.35 -1.39 1.85
N LEU A 18 -1.40 -0.80 2.43
CA LEU A 18 -2.34 0.01 1.67
C LEU A 18 -1.71 1.30 1.11
N ASP A 19 -0.91 2.01 1.91
CA ASP A 19 -0.34 3.30 1.50
C ASP A 19 0.87 3.14 0.56
N TYR A 20 1.80 2.22 0.87
CA TYR A 20 3.02 2.08 0.06
C TYR A 20 2.85 1.20 -1.20
N TYR A 21 1.82 0.34 -1.25
CA TYR A 21 1.64 -0.61 -2.36
C TYR A 21 0.29 -0.45 -3.05
N PHE A 22 -0.81 -0.70 -2.33
CA PHE A 22 -2.15 -0.77 -2.92
C PHE A 22 -2.55 0.54 -3.61
N TRP A 23 -2.48 1.67 -2.90
CA TRP A 23 -2.90 2.96 -3.46
C TRP A 23 -2.02 3.44 -4.59
N GLY A 24 -0.73 3.07 -4.63
CA GLY A 24 0.13 3.33 -5.78
C GLY A 24 -0.39 2.64 -7.04
N HIS A 25 -0.70 1.35 -6.93
CA HIS A 25 -1.19 0.55 -8.04
C HIS A 25 -2.61 0.96 -8.48
N VAL A 26 -3.53 1.13 -7.53
CA VAL A 26 -4.90 1.57 -7.84
C VAL A 26 -4.91 2.93 -8.53
N LYS A 27 -4.10 3.89 -8.07
CA LYS A 27 -3.99 5.20 -8.73
C LYS A 27 -3.45 5.09 -10.16
N SER A 28 -2.47 4.21 -10.41
CA SER A 28 -1.96 4.01 -11.77
C SER A 28 -3.02 3.51 -12.76
N ILE A 29 -3.94 2.65 -12.31
CA ILE A 29 -5.03 2.12 -13.14
C ILE A 29 -6.15 3.16 -13.29
N VAL A 30 -6.60 3.76 -12.17
CA VAL A 30 -7.73 4.69 -12.15
C VAL A 30 -7.47 5.91 -13.02
N TYR A 31 -6.25 6.46 -12.96
CA TYR A 31 -5.85 7.68 -13.65
C TYR A 31 -5.10 7.44 -14.96
N GLU A 32 -5.05 6.20 -15.47
CA GLU A 32 -4.52 5.91 -16.82
C GLU A 32 -5.28 6.70 -17.89
N THR A 33 -6.58 6.89 -17.68
CA THR A 33 -7.42 7.76 -18.50
C THR A 33 -8.11 8.81 -17.63
N PRO A 34 -8.44 10.00 -18.17
CA PRO A 34 -9.17 11.00 -17.41
C PRO A 34 -10.48 10.45 -16.80
N VAL A 35 -10.79 10.93 -15.60
CA VAL A 35 -12.02 10.63 -14.87
C VAL A 35 -12.84 11.91 -14.78
N TYR A 36 -14.11 11.87 -15.18
CA TYR A 36 -14.94 13.07 -15.29
C TYR A 36 -16.06 13.15 -14.25
N ASP A 37 -16.40 12.03 -13.61
CA ASP A 37 -17.47 11.98 -12.63
C ASP A 37 -17.18 11.01 -11.47
N PRO A 38 -17.82 11.20 -10.31
CA PRO A 38 -17.58 10.37 -9.12
C PRO A 38 -18.01 8.91 -9.26
N GLU A 39 -19.01 8.60 -10.09
CA GLU A 39 -19.51 7.23 -10.27
C GLU A 39 -18.50 6.40 -11.07
N GLN A 40 -17.97 6.99 -12.15
CA GLN A 40 -16.86 6.44 -12.92
C GLN A 40 -15.62 6.25 -12.05
N LEU A 41 -15.30 7.22 -11.18
CA LEU A 41 -14.19 7.09 -10.23
C LEU A 41 -14.36 5.86 -9.34
N LEU A 42 -15.54 5.72 -8.72
CA LEU A 42 -15.85 4.59 -7.85
C LEU A 42 -15.78 3.26 -8.60
N ALA A 43 -16.39 3.17 -9.78
CA ALA A 43 -16.37 1.98 -10.61
C ALA A 43 -14.94 1.54 -10.96
N ARG A 44 -14.07 2.50 -11.31
CA ARG A 44 -12.66 2.21 -11.60
C ARG A 44 -11.87 1.82 -10.37
N ILE A 45 -12.11 2.42 -9.21
CA ILE A 45 -11.46 2.01 -7.95
C ILE A 45 -11.82 0.56 -7.62
N LEU A 46 -13.10 0.18 -7.76
CA LEU A 46 -13.54 -1.19 -7.52
C LEU A 46 -12.89 -2.16 -8.51
N ALA A 47 -12.93 -1.86 -9.81
CA ALA A 47 -12.30 -2.70 -10.83
C ALA A 47 -10.78 -2.84 -10.63
N ALA A 48 -10.08 -1.75 -10.33
CA ALA A 48 -8.64 -1.78 -10.03
C ALA A 48 -8.33 -2.59 -8.76
N SER A 49 -9.20 -2.53 -7.76
CA SER A 49 -9.06 -3.33 -6.53
C SER A 49 -9.23 -4.82 -6.81
N ASP A 50 -10.15 -5.19 -7.69
CA ASP A 50 -10.35 -6.59 -8.12
C ASP A 50 -9.11 -7.11 -8.86
N VAL A 51 -8.51 -6.32 -9.75
CA VAL A 51 -7.25 -6.68 -10.44
C VAL A 51 -6.11 -6.96 -9.45
N VAL A 52 -5.94 -6.10 -8.43
CA VAL A 52 -4.92 -6.31 -7.38
C VAL A 52 -5.18 -7.60 -6.62
N ARG A 53 -6.44 -7.87 -6.27
CA ARG A 53 -6.85 -9.07 -5.53
C ARG A 53 -6.60 -10.34 -6.34
N GLU A 54 -6.80 -10.29 -7.65
CA GLU A 54 -6.67 -11.43 -8.56
C GLU A 54 -5.24 -11.71 -9.02
N THR A 55 -4.26 -10.87 -8.64
CA THR A 55 -2.85 -11.02 -9.02
C THR A 55 -2.05 -11.65 -7.86
N PRO A 56 -1.75 -12.95 -7.87
CA PRO A 56 -1.06 -13.62 -6.75
C PRO A 56 0.35 -13.06 -6.50
N GLU A 57 1.04 -12.66 -7.57
CA GLU A 57 2.39 -12.07 -7.50
C GLU A 57 2.38 -10.69 -6.85
N ALA A 58 1.21 -10.01 -6.80
CA ALA A 58 1.08 -8.72 -6.13
C ALA A 58 1.27 -8.87 -4.61
N PHE A 59 0.66 -9.90 -4.01
CA PHE A 59 0.78 -10.18 -2.58
C PHE A 59 2.20 -10.56 -2.19
N GLU A 60 2.87 -11.38 -2.99
CA GLU A 60 4.25 -11.78 -2.68
C GLU A 60 5.21 -10.58 -2.75
N ARG A 61 5.08 -9.73 -3.77
CA ARG A 61 5.84 -8.47 -3.85
C ARG A 61 5.56 -7.53 -2.68
N MET A 62 4.30 -7.43 -2.25
CA MET A 62 3.92 -6.67 -1.07
C MET A 62 4.60 -7.21 0.19
N ARG A 63 4.59 -8.53 0.42
CA ARG A 63 5.24 -9.17 1.58
C ARG A 63 6.75 -8.91 1.60
N GLN A 64 7.41 -9.04 0.44
CA GLN A 64 8.85 -8.78 0.33
C GLN A 64 9.17 -7.29 0.59
N SER A 65 8.39 -6.38 0.03
CA SER A 65 8.52 -4.94 0.28
C SER A 65 8.32 -4.60 1.76
N PHE A 66 7.34 -5.21 2.42
CA PHE A 66 7.12 -5.04 3.86
C PHE A 66 8.34 -5.45 4.68
N GLY A 67 8.93 -6.62 4.40
CA GLY A 67 10.14 -7.07 5.08
C GLY A 67 11.31 -6.09 4.93
N ARG A 68 11.54 -5.59 3.71
CA ARG A 68 12.58 -4.58 3.44
C ARG A 68 12.33 -3.28 4.20
N ARG A 69 11.10 -2.77 4.19
CA ARG A 69 10.69 -1.55 4.90
C ARG A 69 10.83 -1.67 6.42
N CYS A 70 10.46 -2.83 6.98
CA CYS A 70 10.68 -3.13 8.40
C CYS A 70 12.18 -3.13 8.75
N ASN A 71 13.02 -3.78 7.95
CA ASN A 71 14.46 -3.79 8.18
C ASN A 71 15.06 -2.38 8.09
N ALA A 72 14.69 -1.61 7.08
CA ALA A 72 15.13 -0.22 6.91
C ALA A 72 14.70 0.67 8.09
N CYS A 73 13.48 0.48 8.61
CA CYS A 73 12.98 1.15 9.80
C CYS A 73 13.82 0.79 11.05
N ILE A 74 14.20 -0.49 11.20
CA ILE A 74 15.05 -0.95 12.30
C ILE A 74 16.46 -0.33 12.19
N GLU A 75 17.05 -0.34 10.99
CA GLU A 75 18.37 0.26 10.73
C GLU A 75 18.39 1.76 11.02
N CYS A 76 17.29 2.46 10.71
CA CYS A 76 17.13 3.89 11.01
C CYS A 76 16.68 4.19 12.45
N GLY A 77 16.46 3.18 13.29
CA GLY A 77 15.96 3.36 14.65
C GLY A 77 14.58 4.04 14.71
N GLY A 78 13.71 3.75 13.74
CA GLY A 78 12.36 4.33 13.64
C GLY A 78 12.29 5.71 12.97
N ARG A 79 13.40 6.25 12.44
CA ARG A 79 13.42 7.48 11.62
C ARG A 79 13.08 7.18 10.16
N HIS A 80 12.85 8.24 9.37
CA HIS A 80 12.71 8.21 7.92
C HIS A 80 13.81 7.36 7.25
N PHE A 81 13.38 6.42 6.40
CA PHE A 81 14.22 5.37 5.81
C PHE A 81 14.02 5.25 4.29
N GLU A 82 13.36 6.21 3.66
CA GLU A 82 13.04 6.23 2.23
C GLU A 82 14.30 6.19 1.35
N HIS A 83 15.43 6.67 1.87
CA HIS A 83 16.75 6.60 1.23
C HIS A 83 17.36 5.18 1.18
N LEU A 84 16.76 4.22 1.88
CA LEU A 84 17.19 2.81 1.96
C LEU A 84 16.28 1.85 1.18
N LEU A 85 15.20 2.36 0.56
CA LEU A 85 14.15 1.57 -0.10
C LEU A 85 14.37 1.35 -1.59
#